data_AF-A0A0Q9SXE5-F1
#
_entry.id   AF-A0A0Q9SXE5-F1
#
_cell.length_a   1.000
_cell.length_b   1.000
_cell.length_c   1.000
_cell.angle_alpha   90.00
_cell.angle_beta   90.00
_cell.angle_gamma   90.00
#
_symmetry.space_group_name_H-M   'P 1'
#
loop_
_entity.id
_entity.type
_entity.pdbx_description
1 polymer ?
#
loop_
_entity_poly.entity_id
_entity_poly.type
_entity_poly.pdbx_seq_one_letter_code
_entity_poly.pdbx_strand_id
1 'polypeptide(L)'
;MTTATGSITHPDSSWSDELATYLGPGCFPATHDRLTATLIERHAPSHLWWRLSVAPRTRDFQSLEDLVGHLEASGHGPSLGSIEPLS
;
A
#
# COMPACT_ATOMS: atom_id res chain seq x y z
N MET A 1 -31.18 -15.63 -16.62
CA MET A 1 -30.66 -14.93 -15.43
C MET A 1 -29.41 -15.64 -14.97
N THR A 2 -28.24 -15.01 -15.14
CA THR A 2 -27.04 -15.14 -14.28
C THR A 2 -26.01 -14.16 -14.83
N THR A 3 -25.96 -12.98 -14.22
CA THR A 3 -24.88 -12.01 -14.38
C THR A 3 -23.62 -12.63 -13.79
N ALA A 4 -22.70 -13.09 -14.63
CA ALA A 4 -21.36 -13.45 -14.19
C ALA A 4 -20.64 -12.17 -13.79
N THR A 5 -20.53 -11.97 -12.48
CA THR A 5 -19.71 -10.97 -11.81
C THR A 5 -18.34 -10.92 -12.47
N GLY A 6 -18.05 -9.82 -13.17
CA GLY A 6 -16.71 -9.51 -13.62
C GLY A 6 -15.80 -9.45 -12.40
N SER A 7 -14.78 -10.32 -12.38
CA SER A 7 -13.66 -10.19 -11.46
C SER A 7 -13.04 -8.83 -11.71
N ILE A 8 -13.29 -7.88 -10.81
CA ILE A 8 -12.55 -6.63 -10.72
C ILE A 8 -11.14 -7.02 -10.28
N THR A 9 -10.31 -7.45 -11.22
CA THR A 9 -8.87 -7.52 -11.02
C THR A 9 -8.43 -6.07 -10.88
N HIS A 10 -8.41 -5.57 -9.64
CA HIS A 10 -7.89 -4.25 -9.34
C HIS A 10 -6.46 -4.19 -9.89
N PRO A 11 -6.16 -3.33 -10.87
CA PRO A 11 -4.80 -3.15 -11.37
C PRO A 11 -3.84 -2.60 -10.30
N ASP A 12 -4.37 -2.17 -9.15
CA ASP A 12 -3.59 -1.76 -7.98
C ASP A 12 -3.02 -2.94 -7.18
N SER A 13 -3.28 -4.21 -7.51
CA SER A 13 -2.69 -5.35 -6.77
C SER A 13 -1.22 -5.63 -7.10
N SER A 14 -0.66 -5.04 -8.15
CA SER A 14 0.68 -5.41 -8.62
C SER A 14 1.79 -5.03 -7.64
N TRP A 15 1.69 -3.87 -6.99
CA TRP A 15 2.72 -3.40 -6.05
C TRP A 15 2.55 -4.00 -4.65
N SER A 16 1.32 -4.34 -4.24
CA SER A 16 1.04 -4.92 -2.91
C SER A 16 1.48 -6.38 -2.84
N ASP A 17 1.29 -7.15 -3.93
CA ASP A 17 1.85 -8.49 -4.09
C ASP A 17 3.39 -8.48 -4.14
N GLU A 18 3.97 -7.49 -4.84
CA GLU A 18 5.42 -7.29 -4.86
C GLU A 18 5.94 -6.96 -3.45
N LEU A 19 5.27 -6.05 -2.73
CA LEU A 19 5.58 -5.71 -1.35
C LEU A 19 5.49 -6.96 -0.43
N ALA A 20 4.48 -7.83 -0.64
CA ALA A 20 4.32 -9.09 0.10
C ALA A 20 5.51 -10.03 -0.11
N THR A 21 6.04 -10.08 -1.33
CA THR A 21 7.21 -10.90 -1.68
C THR A 21 8.44 -10.46 -0.89
N TYR A 22 8.63 -9.15 -0.68
CA TYR A 22 9.75 -8.63 0.10
C TYR A 22 9.49 -8.61 1.61
N LEU A 23 8.30 -8.22 2.04
CA LEU A 23 7.87 -8.11 3.43
C LEU A 23 7.04 -9.34 3.81
N GLY A 24 7.74 -10.44 4.08
CA GLY A 24 7.10 -11.68 4.50
C GLY A 24 6.36 -11.54 5.84
N PRO A 25 5.45 -12.47 6.17
CA PRO A 25 4.62 -12.38 7.37
C PRO A 25 5.42 -12.37 8.69
N GLY A 26 6.65 -12.89 8.69
CA GLY A 26 7.56 -12.85 9.84
C GLY A 26 8.26 -11.51 10.08
N CYS A 27 8.11 -10.52 9.20
CA CYS A 27 8.63 -9.17 9.42
C CYS A 27 7.75 -8.35 10.36
N PHE A 28 6.50 -8.78 10.59
CA PHE A 28 5.55 -8.04 11.41
C PHE A 28 5.49 -8.60 12.85
N PRO A 29 5.23 -7.77 13.87
CA PRO A 29 4.98 -6.32 13.79
C PRO A 29 6.27 -5.52 13.51
N ALA A 30 6.18 -4.52 12.64
CA ALA A 30 7.31 -3.67 12.28
C ALA A 30 6.91 -2.20 12.15
N THR A 31 7.83 -1.34 12.57
CA THR A 31 7.76 0.10 12.34
C THR A 31 8.23 0.44 10.93
N HIS A 32 7.89 1.63 10.45
CA HIS A 32 8.35 2.14 9.16
C HIS A 32 9.86 1.99 8.95
N ASP A 33 10.67 2.26 9.98
CA ASP A 33 12.13 2.12 9.92
C ASP A 33 12.54 0.68 9.61
N ARG A 34 11.94 -0.30 10.32
CA ARG A 34 12.23 -1.72 10.10
C ARG A 34 11.74 -2.22 8.75
N LEU A 35 10.57 -1.76 8.30
CA LEU A 35 10.07 -2.06 6.96
C LEU A 35 10.99 -1.47 5.88
N THR A 36 11.46 -0.24 6.10
CA THR A 36 12.42 0.42 5.21
C THR A 36 13.72 -0.38 5.16
N ALA A 37 14.30 -0.70 6.33
CA ALA A 37 15.51 -1.50 6.45
C ALA A 37 15.40 -2.82 5.69
N THR A 38 14.31 -3.57 5.88
CA THR A 38 14.05 -4.82 5.14
C THR A 38 13.99 -4.57 3.63
N LEU A 39 13.34 -3.50 3.17
CA LEU A 39 13.30 -3.15 1.75
C LEU A 39 14.69 -2.76 1.21
N ILE A 40 15.56 -2.15 2.01
CA ILE A 40 16.96 -1.87 1.64
C ILE A 40 17.74 -3.17 1.50
N GLU A 41 17.69 -4.03 2.52
CA GLU A 41 18.40 -5.30 2.54
C GLU A 41 17.99 -6.22 1.39
N ARG A 42 16.71 -6.16 1.01
CA ARG A 42 16.14 -6.95 -0.09
C ARG A 42 16.32 -6.32 -1.47
N HIS A 43 16.95 -5.14 -1.56
CA HIS A 43 17.09 -4.38 -2.81
C HIS A 43 15.74 -4.16 -3.52
N ALA A 44 14.72 -3.79 -2.74
CA ALA A 44 13.40 -3.53 -3.28
C ALA A 44 13.42 -2.34 -4.26
N PRO A 45 12.59 -2.37 -5.32
CA PRO A 45 12.55 -1.29 -6.30
C PRO A 45 12.10 0.04 -5.69
N SER A 46 12.59 1.13 -6.28
CA SER A 46 12.41 2.50 -5.79
C SER A 46 10.94 2.93 -5.68
N HIS A 47 10.04 2.32 -6.47
CA HIS A 47 8.62 2.63 -6.39
C HIS A 47 7.99 2.17 -5.07
N LEU A 48 8.45 1.04 -4.49
CA LEU A 48 7.99 0.57 -3.18
C LEU A 48 8.47 1.51 -2.07
N TRP A 49 9.69 2.03 -2.18
CA TRP A 49 10.22 3.04 -1.26
C TRP A 49 9.43 4.34 -1.31
N TRP A 50 9.07 4.80 -2.51
CA TRP A 50 8.22 5.97 -2.69
C TRP A 50 6.85 5.78 -2.03
N ARG A 51 6.23 4.60 -2.19
CA ARG A 51 4.99 4.29 -1.48
C ARG A 51 5.20 4.23 0.02
N LEU A 52 6.26 3.57 0.50
CA LEU A 52 6.52 3.52 1.94
C LEU A 52 6.77 4.91 2.53
N SER A 53 7.37 5.83 1.77
CA SER A 53 7.67 7.20 2.21
C SER A 53 6.44 8.02 2.60
N VAL A 54 5.24 7.67 2.12
CA VAL A 54 4.00 8.34 2.56
C VAL A 54 3.43 7.74 3.85
N ALA A 55 3.93 6.58 4.28
CA ALA A 55 3.50 5.95 5.52
C ALA A 55 4.06 6.69 6.76
N PRO A 56 3.27 6.80 7.84
CA PRO A 56 3.70 7.45 9.07
C PRO A 56 4.83 6.68 9.76
N ARG A 57 5.92 7.39 10.06
CA ARG A 57 7.11 6.80 10.71
C ARG A 57 6.87 6.35 12.15
N THR A 58 5.84 6.90 12.78
CA THR A 58 5.50 6.68 14.19
C THR A 58 4.49 5.55 14.39
N ARG A 59 3.98 4.95 13.30
CA ARG A 59 3.00 3.87 13.37
C ARG A 59 3.69 2.52 13.25
N ASP A 60 3.33 1.62 14.15
CA ASP A 60 3.58 0.18 14.00
C ASP A 60 2.51 -0.44 13.11
N PHE A 61 2.96 -1.22 12.14
CA PHE A 61 2.07 -2.02 11.31
C PHE A 61 2.09 -3.44 11.85
N GLN A 62 0.90 -3.97 12.14
CA GLN A 62 0.72 -5.29 12.74
C GLN A 62 0.78 -6.41 11.70
N SER A 63 0.42 -6.10 10.46
CA SER A 63 0.37 -7.04 9.34
C SER A 63 0.60 -6.30 8.02
N LEU A 64 0.91 -7.06 6.97
CA LEU A 64 1.04 -6.53 5.61
C LEU A 64 -0.25 -5.87 5.12
N GLU A 65 -1.42 -6.45 5.42
CA GLU A 65 -2.73 -5.91 5.06
C GLU A 65 -3.00 -4.53 5.68
N ASP A 66 -2.57 -4.29 6.93
CA ASP A 66 -2.72 -2.99 7.60
C ASP A 66 -1.86 -1.93 6.90
N LEU A 67 -0.63 -2.29 6.52
CA LEU A 67 0.27 -1.43 5.76
C LEU A 67 -0.30 -1.12 4.37
N VAL A 68 -0.72 -2.15 3.62
CA VAL A 68 -1.28 -1.99 2.27
C VAL A 68 -2.54 -1.12 2.30
N GLY A 69 -3.48 -1.41 3.19
CA GLY A 69 -4.71 -0.62 3.32
C GLY A 69 -4.42 0.85 3.68
N HIS A 70 -3.41 1.11 4.52
CA HIS A 70 -2.99 2.48 4.81
C HIS A 70 -2.37 3.19 3.61
N LEU A 71 -1.53 2.49 2.84
CA LEU A 71 -0.89 3.01 1.64
C LEU A 71 -1.88 3.26 0.51
N GLU A 72 -2.90 2.41 0.34
CA GLU A 72 -4.01 2.65 -0.60
C GLU A 72 -4.82 3.88 -0.19
N ALA A 73 -5.16 4.01 1.10
CA ALA A 73 -5.87 5.17 1.62
C ALA A 73 -5.05 6.48 1.51
N SER A 74 -3.72 6.40 1.56
CA SER A 74 -2.82 7.57 1.49
C SER A 74 -2.38 7.92 0.06
N GLY A 75 -2.25 6.92 -0.81
CA GLY A 75 -1.92 7.07 -2.23
C GLY A 75 -3.12 7.48 -3.08
N HIS A 76 -4.33 7.22 -2.60
CA HIS A 76 -5.54 7.90 -3.06
C HIS A 76 -5.53 9.33 -2.49
N GLY A 77 -4.64 10.18 -3.03
CA GLY A 77 -4.77 11.63 -2.86
C GLY A 77 -6.22 12.00 -3.12
N PRO A 78 -6.82 12.93 -2.33
CA PRO A 78 -8.25 13.15 -2.32
C PRO A 78 -8.70 13.25 -3.77
N SER A 79 -9.42 12.24 -4.24
CA SER A 79 -10.13 12.36 -5.49
C SER A 79 -10.95 13.62 -5.26
N LEU A 80 -10.60 14.65 -6.01
CA LEU A 80 -11.14 15.99 -5.91
C LEU A 80 -12.55 15.96 -6.52
N GLY A 81 -13.36 15.01 -6.04
CA GLY A 81 -14.78 14.86 -6.27
C GLY A 81 -15.51 15.77 -5.31
N SER A 82 -15.28 17.08 -5.44
CA SER A 82 -16.16 18.17 -5.01
C SER A 82 -15.51 19.50 -5.36
N ILE A 83 -15.38 19.78 -6.66
CA ILE A 83 -15.58 21.16 -7.10
C ILE A 83 -17.08 21.29 -7.36
N GLU A 84 -17.83 21.67 -6.33
CA GLU A 84 -19.17 22.23 -6.53
C GLU A 84 -19.04 23.42 -7.51
N PRO A 85 -19.74 23.41 -8.66
CA PRO A 85 -19.88 24.64 -9.43
C PRO A 85 -20.81 25.57 -8.64
N LEU A 86 -20.22 26.58 -8.01
CA LEU A 86 -20.94 27.79 -7.60
C LEU A 86 -21.31 28.56 -8.87
N SER A 87 -22.62 28.77 -9.04
CA SER A 87 -23.34 29.73 -9.92
C SER A 87 -24.02 29.14 -11.16
#